data_AF-G4Z6F7-F1
#
_entry.id   AF-G4Z6F7-F1
#
_cell.length_a   1.000
_cell.length_b   1.000
_cell.length_c   1.000
_cell.angle_alpha   90.00
_cell.angle_beta   90.00
_cell.angle_gamma   90.00
#
_symmetry.space_group_name_H-M   'P 1'
#
loop_
_entity.id
_entity.type
_entity.pdbx_description
1 polymer ?
#
loop_
_entity_poly.entity_id
_entity_poly.type
_entity_poly.pdbx_seq_one_letter_code
_entity_poly.pdbx_strand_id
1 'polypeptide(L)' 'VRRLVREAAFTGHEQECDAFTFTWRTDMEGRPYVGNGADANPFLVGITSKALLRQADRDSSSFVLHIDATSKLNHV' A
#
# COMPACT_ATOMS: atom_id res chain seq x y z
N VAL A 1 8.63 -6.76 -8.01
CA VAL A 1 7.77 -6.18 -6.96
C VAL A 1 8.53 -5.23 -6.04
N ARG A 2 9.53 -5.67 -5.26
CA ARG A 2 10.27 -4.79 -4.31
C ARG A 2 10.74 -3.44 -4.88
N ARG A 3 11.32 -3.43 -6.08
CA ARG A 3 11.76 -2.18 -6.74
C ARG A 3 10.58 -1.23 -6.99
N LEU A 4 9.52 -1.73 -7.63
CA LEU A 4 8.31 -0.97 -7.95
C LEU A 4 7.66 -0.35 -6.69
N VAL A 5 7.56 -1.14 -5.61
CA VAL A 5 7.00 -0.67 -4.33
C VAL A 5 7.86 0.45 -3.74
N ARG A 6 9.19 0.38 -3.89
CA ARG A 6 10.07 1.42 -3.37
C ARG A 6 10.08 2.68 -4.23
N GLU A 7 10.01 2.53 -5.55
CA GLU A 7 9.95 3.64 -6.50
C GLU A 7 8.63 4.41 -6.38
N ALA A 8 7.53 3.70 -6.10
CA ALA A 8 6.22 4.30 -5.87
C ALA A 8 5.90 4.52 -4.38
N ALA A 9 6.91 4.52 -3.49
CA ALA A 9 6.68 4.72 -2.06
C ALA A 9 6.15 6.14 -1.80
N PHE A 10 5.23 6.29 -0.85
CA PHE A 10 4.78 7.61 -0.43
C PHE A 10 5.95 8.49 0.03
N THR A 11 6.12 9.63 -0.62
CA THR A 11 7.14 10.65 -0.31
C THR A 11 6.53 11.89 0.32
N GLY A 12 5.22 12.08 0.22
CA GLY A 12 4.52 13.29 0.62
C GLY A 12 4.36 14.30 -0.51
N HIS A 13 5.11 14.16 -1.61
CA HIS A 13 5.12 15.08 -2.74
C HIS A 13 4.20 14.70 -3.89
N GLU A 14 3.53 13.55 -3.81
CA GLU A 14 2.59 13.07 -4.83
C GLU A 14 1.44 14.05 -5.02
N GLN A 15 0.93 14.20 -6.25
CA GLN A 15 -0.26 15.00 -6.47
C GLN A 15 -1.51 14.31 -5.91
N GLU A 16 -2.63 15.02 -5.91
CA GLU A 16 -3.88 14.58 -5.30
C GLU A 16 -4.34 13.20 -5.79
N CYS A 17 -4.27 12.98 -7.12
CA CYS A 17 -4.73 11.77 -7.78
C CYS A 17 -3.59 10.77 -8.08
N ASP A 18 -2.34 11.12 -7.79
CA ASP A 18 -1.21 10.23 -8.04
C ASP A 18 -1.27 9.06 -7.07
N ALA A 19 -1.15 7.85 -7.62
CA ALA A 19 -1.11 6.65 -6.81
C ALA A 19 0.26 6.48 -6.16
N PHE A 20 0.27 6.05 -4.91
CA PHE A 20 1.46 5.67 -4.17
C PHE A 20 1.23 4.40 -3.38
N THR A 21 2.34 3.80 -2.97
CA THR A 21 2.38 2.60 -2.16
C THR A 21 2.81 2.91 -0.74
N PHE A 22 2.27 2.14 0.19
CA PHE A 22 2.66 2.16 1.59
C PHE A 22 2.68 0.73 2.14
N THR A 23 3.49 0.50 3.17
CA THR A 23 3.64 -0.82 3.79
C THR A 23 3.52 -0.69 5.29
N TRP A 24 3.05 -1.75 5.96
CA TRP A 24 2.93 -1.79 7.41
C TRP A 24 4.28 -1.83 8.16
N ARG A 25 5.36 -2.19 7.44
CA ARG A 25 6.74 -2.23 7.95
C ARG A 25 7.67 -1.44 7.04
N THR A 26 8.72 -0.88 7.62
CA THR A 26 9.84 -0.26 6.91
C THR A 26 11.14 -1.03 7.20
N ASP A 27 12.13 -0.89 6.30
CA ASP A 27 13.49 -1.38 6.53
C ASP A 27 14.30 -0.40 7.41
N MET A 28 15.55 -0.74 7.71
CA MET A 28 16.44 0.10 8.53
C MET A 28 16.72 1.48 7.93
N GLU A 29 16.47 1.66 6.63
CA GLU A 29 16.62 2.93 5.91
C GLU A 29 15.28 3.69 5.81
N GLY A 30 14.23 3.23 6.49
CA GLY A 30 12.90 3.83 6.46
C GLY A 30 12.12 3.57 5.18
N ARG A 31 12.62 2.74 4.26
CA ARG A 31 11.92 2.43 3.00
C ARG A 31 10.89 1.33 3.21
N PRO A 32 9.84 1.24 2.37
CA PRO A 32 8.89 0.15 2.43
C PRO A 32 9.54 -1.24 2.48
N TYR A 33 9.15 -2.03 3.47
CA TYR A 33 9.59 -3.42 3.59
C TYR A 33 8.80 -4.30 2.63
N VAL A 34 9.52 -5.05 1.79
CA VAL A 34 8.94 -6.04 0.88
C VAL A 34 9.65 -7.36 1.13
N GLY A 35 8.95 -8.26 1.83
CA GLY A 35 9.38 -9.63 2.10
C GLY A 35 9.43 -10.49 0.85
N ASN A 36 9.81 -11.76 1.01
CA ASN A 36 9.87 -12.70 -0.10
C ASN A 36 8.49 -13.35 -0.42
N GLY A 37 7.48 -13.13 0.42
CA GLY A 37 6.13 -13.65 0.22
C GLY A 37 5.96 -15.11 0.66
N ALA A 38 6.90 -15.65 1.43
CA ALA A 38 6.72 -16.91 2.16
C ALA A 38 5.94 -16.66 3.46
N ASP A 39 5.32 -17.70 4.03
CA ASP A 39 4.54 -17.57 5.28
C ASP A 39 5.40 -17.09 6.45
N ALA A 40 6.68 -17.48 6.47
CA ALA A 40 7.65 -17.00 7.45
C ALA A 40 8.11 -15.54 7.21
N ASN A 41 7.89 -15.00 6.01
CA ASN A 41 8.24 -13.63 5.66
C ASN A 41 7.23 -13.00 4.67
N PRO A 42 5.98 -12.80 5.13
CA PRO A 42 4.92 -12.24 4.30
C PRO A 42 5.13 -10.73 4.14
N PHE A 43 4.48 -10.15 3.14
CA PHE A 43 4.43 -8.71 2.98
C PHE A 43 3.07 -8.27 2.49
N LEU A 44 2.69 -7.06 2.91
CA LEU A 44 1.48 -6.38 2.50
C LEU A 44 1.87 -5.01 1.97
N VAL A 45 1.37 -4.69 0.77
CA VAL A 45 1.52 -3.38 0.15
C VAL A 45 0.13 -2.82 -0.08
N GLY A 46 -0.16 -1.67 0.50
CA GLY A 46 -1.34 -0.88 0.17
C GLY A 46 -1.01 0.05 -0.99
N ILE A 47 -1.99 0.27 -1.88
CA ILE A 47 -1.91 1.25 -2.97
C ILE A 47 -3.10 2.19 -2.80
N THR A 48 -2.85 3.50 -2.79
CA THR A 48 -3.89 4.51 -2.66
C THR A 48 -3.45 5.83 -3.29
N SER A 49 -4.27 6.87 -3.21
CA SER A 49 -3.92 8.25 -3.53
C SER A 49 -4.43 9.19 -2.43
N LYS A 50 -3.98 10.45 -2.43
CA LYS A 50 -4.44 11.44 -1.47
C LYS A 50 -5.95 11.69 -1.61
N ALA A 51 -6.47 11.70 -2.84
CA ALA A 51 -7.89 11.82 -3.13
C ALA A 51 -8.71 10.70 -2.47
N LEU A 52 -8.26 9.45 -2.57
CA LEU A 52 -8.94 8.31 -1.96
C LEU A 52 -8.90 8.37 -0.43
N LEU A 53 -7.77 8.77 0.16
CA LEU A 53 -7.67 8.96 1.61
C LEU A 53 -8.60 10.06 2.12
N ARG A 54 -8.69 11.19 1.41
CA ARG A 54 -9.65 12.26 1.75
C ARG A 54 -11.10 11.82 1.58
N GLN A 55 -11.38 11.01 0.56
CA GLN A 55 -12.71 10.44 0.41
C GLN A 55 -13.06 9.51 1.58
N ALA A 56 -12.08 8.74 2.07
CA ALA A 56 -12.24 7.87 3.22
C ALA A 56 -12.38 8.60 4.56
N ASP A 57 -11.90 9.84 4.66
CA ASP A 57 -11.99 10.71 5.86
C ASP A 57 -13.38 11.41 6.00
N ARG A 58 -14.21 11.33 4.95
CA ARG A 58 -15.58 11.86 4.99
C ARG A 58 -16.50 10.99 5.85
N ASP A 59 -17.71 11.50 6.12
CA ASP A 59 -18.78 10.73 6.75
C ASP A 59 -19.00 9.39 6.02
N SER A 60 -18.95 8.29 6.76
CA SER A 60 -18.98 6.92 6.21
C SER A 60 -20.30 6.54 5.55
N SER A 61 -21.39 7.27 5.83
CA SER A 61 -22.66 7.11 5.11
C SER A 61 -22.67 7.80 3.73
N SER A 62 -21.67 8.65 3.47
CA SER A 62 -21.61 9.50 2.26
C SER A 62 -20.76 8.92 1.13
N PHE A 63 -20.14 7.74 1.32
CA PHE A 63 -19.31 7.10 0.30
C PHE A 63 -19.31 5.57 0.40
N VAL A 64 -18.86 4.92 -0.67
CA VAL A 64 -18.60 3.48 -0.70
C VAL A 64 -17.10 3.27 -0.82
N LEU A 65 -16.51 2.54 0.14
CA LEU A 65 -15.12 2.13 0.09
C LEU A 65 -15.01 0.80 -0.67
N HIS A 66 -14.48 0.84 -1.89
CA HIS A 66 -14.10 -0.37 -2.61
C HIS A 66 -12.64 -0.70 -2.33
N ILE A 67 -12.38 -1.88 -1.76
CA ILE A 67 -11.04 -2.41 -1.50
C ILE A 67 -10.86 -3.65 -2.36
N ASP A 68 -9.90 -3.61 -3.28
CA ASP A 68 -9.45 -4.80 -3.99
C ASP A 68 -8.22 -5.38 -3.30
N ALA A 69 -8.14 -6.71 -3.20
CA ALA A 69 -7.01 -7.39 -2.61
C ALA A 69 -6.67 -8.64 -3.43
N THR A 70 -5.44 -8.69 -3.92
CA THR A 70 -4.88 -9.90 -4.54
C THR A 70 -3.85 -10.51 -3.58
N SER A 71 -4.06 -11.78 -3.22
CA SER A 71 -3.14 -12.53 -2.36
C SER A 71 -2.53 -13.71 -3.11
N LYS A 72 -1.23 -13.93 -2.93
CA LYS A 72 -0.59 -15.17 -3.36
C LYS A 72 -0.69 -16.18 -2.22
N LEU A 73 -1.35 -17.31 -2.47
CA LEU A 73 -1.32 -18.46 -1.58
C LEU A 73 -0.16 -19.37 -2.01
N ASN A 74 0.66 -19.81 -1.07
CA ASN A 74 1.59 -20.92 -1.32
C ASN A 74 0.92 -22.19 -0.80
N HIS A 75 0.86 -23.25 -1.62
CA HIS A 75 0.50 -24.58 -1.13
C HIS A 75 1.71 -25.17 -0.40
N VAL A 76 1.47 -25.68 0.82
CA VAL A 76 2.40 -26.58 1.53
C VAL A 76 2.41 -27.96 0.88
#